data_AF-A0A2H0VS06-F1
#
_entry.id   AF-A0A2H0VS06-F1
#
_cell.length_a   1.000
_cell.length_b   1.000
_cell.length_c   1.000
_cell.angle_alpha   90.00
_cell.angle_beta   90.00
_cell.angle_gamma   90.00
#
_symmetry.space_group_name_H-M   'P 1'
#
loop_
_entity.id
_entity.type
_entity.pdbx_description
1 polymer ?
#
loop_
_entity_poly.entity_id
_entity_poly.type
_entity_poly.pdbx_seq_one_letter_code
_entity_poly.pdbx_strand_id
1 'polypeptide(L)'
;MDDLAENNVIKFTNITMKKGIYYANFKVKGTRNGVITTASISVDISALELHSGDTLEKIIEKSAELALREIKKADFRFDDMSYLGVAQLG
;
A
#
# COMPACT_ATOMS: atom_id res chain seq x y z
N MET A 1 18.43 -14.25 13.50
CA MET A 1 17.23 -13.48 13.89
C MET A 1 17.10 -12.43 12.80
N ASP A 2 16.58 -12.87 11.66
CA ASP A 2 16.54 -12.09 10.42
C ASP A 2 15.09 -11.77 10.08
N ASP A 3 14.58 -10.70 10.68
CA ASP A 3 13.30 -10.05 10.32
C ASP A 3 13.37 -9.34 8.95
N LEU A 4 14.27 -9.78 8.05
CA LEU A 4 14.34 -9.30 6.68
C LEU A 4 13.08 -9.66 5.87
N ALA A 5 12.34 -10.70 6.28
CA ALA A 5 11.13 -11.16 5.58
C ALA A 5 9.87 -10.34 5.88
N GLU A 6 9.85 -9.52 6.94
CA GLU A 6 8.69 -8.67 7.27
C GLU A 6 8.87 -7.20 6.88
N ASN A 7 10.07 -6.80 6.49
CA ASN A 7 10.38 -5.40 6.20
C ASN A 7 10.04 -5.03 4.76
N ASN A 8 9.02 -4.18 4.61
CA ASN A 8 8.54 -3.58 3.36
C ASN A 8 7.83 -4.58 2.41
N VAL A 9 7.13 -5.56 2.97
CA VAL A 9 6.35 -6.51 2.18
C VAL A 9 4.95 -5.97 1.94
N ILE A 10 4.53 -5.97 0.68
CA ILE A 10 3.16 -5.71 0.26
C ILE A 10 2.44 -7.05 0.17
N LYS A 11 1.37 -7.23 0.95
CA LYS A 11 0.56 -8.46 0.96
C LYS A 11 -0.83 -8.16 0.41
N PHE A 12 -1.29 -8.95 -0.56
CA PHE A 12 -2.70 -8.94 -0.93
C PHE A 12 -3.56 -9.33 0.28
N THR A 13 -4.74 -8.72 0.40
CA THR A 13 -5.65 -8.96 1.52
C THR A 13 -7.00 -9.47 1.06
N ASN A 14 -7.68 -8.75 0.16
CA ASN A 14 -8.99 -9.12 -0.37
C ASN A 14 -9.35 -8.27 -1.60
N ILE A 15 -10.45 -8.63 -2.26
CA ILE A 15 -11.16 -7.76 -3.19
C ILE A 15 -12.39 -7.23 -2.47
N THR A 16 -12.66 -5.92 -2.56
CA THR A 16 -13.88 -5.30 -2.03
C THR A 16 -14.62 -4.54 -3.12
N MET A 17 -15.95 -4.46 -3.01
CA MET A 17 -16.78 -3.64 -3.90
C MET A 17 -17.25 -2.41 -3.13
N LYS A 18 -17.01 -1.21 -3.67
CA LYS A 18 -17.49 0.06 -3.12
C LYS A 18 -18.15 0.87 -4.22
N LYS A 19 -19.43 1.23 -4.03
CA LYS A 19 -20.24 2.00 -4.99
C LYS A 19 -20.21 1.41 -6.42
N GLY A 20 -20.20 0.07 -6.54
CA GLY A 20 -20.16 -0.63 -7.83
C GLY A 20 -18.77 -0.77 -8.46
N ILE A 21 -17.72 -0.26 -7.82
CA ILE A 21 -16.33 -0.39 -8.29
C ILE A 21 -15.60 -1.44 -7.43
N TYR A 22 -14.85 -2.31 -8.09
CA TYR A 22 -14.06 -3.36 -7.43
C TYR A 22 -12.63 -2.89 -7.17
N TYR A 23 -12.16 -3.14 -5.95
CA TYR A 23 -10.83 -2.77 -5.49
C TYR A 23 -10.05 -3.98 -5.02
N ALA A 24 -8.86 -4.21 -5.58
CA ALA A 24 -7.87 -5.12 -5.01
C ALA A 24 -7.11 -4.42 -3.88
N ASN A 25 -7.15 -5.00 -2.69
CA ASN A 25 -6.62 -4.36 -1.49
C ASN A 25 -5.33 -5.04 -1.02
N PHE A 26 -4.35 -4.23 -0.67
CA PHE A 26 -3.05 -4.65 -0.19
C PHE A 26 -2.69 -3.94 1.10
N LYS A 27 -1.89 -4.61 1.93
CA LYS A 27 -1.35 -4.05 3.17
C LYS A 27 0.17 -4.05 3.10
N VAL A 28 0.75 -2.91 3.44
CA VAL A 28 2.19 -2.71 3.59
C VAL A 28 2.52 -2.71 5.06
N LYS A 29 3.53 -3.48 5.44
CA LYS A 29 4.18 -3.37 6.75
C LYS A 29 5.68 -3.36 6.55
N GLY A 30 6.38 -2.53 7.30
CA GLY A 30 7.83 -2.54 7.35
C GLY A 30 8.38 -1.75 8.51
N THR A 31 9.55 -2.15 8.99
CA THR A 31 10.29 -1.48 10.03
C THR A 31 11.69 -1.17 9.50
N ARG A 32 12.10 0.09 9.49
CA ARG A 32 13.44 0.49 9.05
C ARG A 32 13.96 1.64 9.90
N ASN A 33 15.15 1.48 10.47
CA ASN A 33 15.82 2.50 11.30
C ASN A 33 14.91 3.06 12.42
N GLY A 34 14.15 2.19 13.09
CA GLY A 34 13.20 2.58 14.14
C GLY A 34 11.88 3.18 13.64
N VAL A 35 11.73 3.40 12.32
CA VAL A 35 10.47 3.86 11.72
C VAL A 35 9.61 2.66 11.36
N ILE A 36 8.40 2.60 11.92
CA ILE A 36 7.38 1.61 11.55
C ILE A 36 6.46 2.22 10.51
N THR A 37 6.40 1.61 9.34
CA THR A 37 5.51 2.01 8.24
C THR A 37 4.38 1.00 8.13
N THR A 38 3.14 1.49 8.19
CA THR A 38 1.95 0.72 7.81
C THR A 38 1.15 1.53 6.80
N ALA A 39 0.81 0.93 5.67
CA ALA A 39 -0.03 1.54 4.66
C ALA A 39 -1.05 0.54 4.11
N SER A 40 -2.18 1.06 3.63
CA SER A 40 -3.17 0.29 2.89
C SER A 40 -3.20 0.83 1.46
N ILE A 41 -3.21 -0.07 0.48
CA ILE A 41 -3.30 0.28 -0.93
C ILE A 41 -4.58 -0.36 -1.46
N SER A 42 -5.40 0.44 -2.15
CA SER A 42 -6.60 -0.04 -2.84
C SER A 42 -6.47 0.32 -4.31
N VAL A 43 -6.48 -0.69 -5.18
CA VAL A 43 -6.35 -0.51 -6.63
C VAL A 43 -7.69 -0.78 -7.28
N ASP A 44 -8.24 0.21 -7.96
CA ASP A 44 -9.42 0.02 -8.82
C ASP A 44 -9.05 -0.90 -9.98
N ILE A 45 -9.67 -2.08 -10.04
CA ILE A 45 -9.34 -3.08 -11.06
C ILE A 45 -9.89 -2.68 -12.44
N SER A 46 -10.92 -1.83 -12.49
CA SER A 46 -11.48 -1.35 -13.75
C SER A 46 -10.55 -0.38 -14.48
N ALA A 47 -9.69 0.33 -13.74
CA ALA A 47 -8.63 1.17 -14.30
C ALA A 47 -7.55 0.34 -15.05
N LEU A 48 -7.57 -0.98 -14.92
CA LEU A 48 -6.66 -1.93 -15.56
C LEU A 48 -7.35 -2.76 -16.65
N GLU A 49 -8.56 -2.38 -17.06
CA GLU A 49 -9.41 -3.16 -17.98
C GLU A 49 -9.65 -4.59 -17.50
N LEU A 50 -9.61 -4.81 -16.18
CA LEU A 50 -9.92 -6.10 -15.56
C LEU A 50 -11.39 -6.16 -15.17
N HIS A 51 -11.90 -7.39 -15.17
CA HIS A 51 -13.27 -7.70 -14.80
C HIS A 51 -13.33 -8.65 -13.61
N SER A 52 -14.46 -8.67 -12.92
CA SER A 52 -14.69 -9.59 -11.79
C SER A 52 -14.67 -11.08 -12.18
N GLY A 53 -14.71 -11.40 -13.47
CA GLY A 53 -14.58 -12.76 -14.01
C GLY A 53 -13.14 -13.16 -14.33
N ASP A 54 -12.17 -12.24 -14.24
CA ASP A 54 -10.75 -12.58 -14.39
C ASP A 54 -10.27 -13.43 -13.20
N THR A 55 -9.19 -14.20 -13.42
CA THR A 55 -8.59 -14.99 -12.35
C THR A 55 -8.02 -14.09 -11.25
N LEU A 56 -8.05 -14.58 -10.01
CA LEU A 56 -7.54 -13.85 -8.86
C LEU A 56 -6.06 -13.52 -9.03
N GLU A 57 -5.27 -14.46 -9.57
CA GLU A 57 -3.85 -14.30 -9.84
C GLU A 57 -3.57 -13.13 -10.78
N LYS A 58 -4.32 -13.04 -11.89
CA LYS A 58 -4.20 -11.95 -12.87
C LYS A 58 -4.56 -10.60 -12.24
N ILE A 59 -5.63 -10.56 -11.44
CA ILE A 59 -6.05 -9.34 -10.74
C ILE A 59 -4.96 -8.87 -9.78
N ILE A 60 -4.39 -9.79 -8.99
CA ILE A 60 -3.34 -9.49 -8.02
C ILE A 60 -2.09 -8.96 -8.73
N GLU A 61 -1.60 -9.67 -9.75
CA GLU A 61 -0.38 -9.33 -10.47
C GLU A 61 -0.47 -7.93 -11.09
N LYS A 62 -1.52 -7.67 -11.89
CA LYS A 62 -1.70 -6.38 -12.57
C LYS A 62 -1.94 -5.23 -11.61
N SER A 63 -2.70 -5.48 -10.53
CA SER A 63 -2.91 -4.47 -9.49
C SER A 63 -1.62 -4.15 -8.74
N ALA A 64 -0.78 -5.14 -8.46
CA ALA A 64 0.52 -4.94 -7.83
C ALA A 64 1.49 -4.15 -8.73
N GLU A 65 1.53 -4.44 -10.04
CA GLU A 65 2.33 -3.69 -11.01
C GLU A 65 1.96 -2.20 -11.02
N LEU A 66 0.66 -1.87 -11.07
CA LEU A 66 0.17 -0.50 -11.02
C LEU A 66 0.49 0.18 -9.69
N ALA A 67 0.20 -0.49 -8.57
CA ALA A 67 0.48 0.04 -7.24
C ALA A 67 1.97 0.38 -7.07
N LEU A 68 2.87 -0.51 -7.48
CA LEU A 68 4.31 -0.28 -7.41
C LEU A 68 4.75 0.92 -8.28
N ARG A 69 4.17 1.06 -9.48
CA ARG A 69 4.48 2.19 -10.36
C ARG A 69 4.07 3.52 -9.74
N GLU A 70 2.88 3.60 -9.16
CA GLU A 70 2.37 4.85 -8.60
C GLU A 70 3.04 5.20 -7.26
N ILE A 71 3.30 4.22 -6.40
CA ILE A 71 4.03 4.44 -5.13
C ILE A 71 5.45 4.95 -5.39
N LYS A 72 6.16 4.42 -6.39
CA LYS A 72 7.50 4.89 -6.75
C LYS A 72 7.53 6.33 -7.25
N LYS A 73 6.40 6.84 -7.75
CA LYS A 73 6.25 8.21 -8.24
C LYS A 73 5.63 9.14 -7.20
N ALA A 74 5.17 8.61 -6.07
CA ALA A 74 4.50 9.40 -5.06
C ALA A 74 5.51 10.22 -4.25
N ASP A 75 5.39 11.54 -4.32
CA ASP A 75 6.07 12.47 -3.42
C ASP A 75 5.25 12.63 -2.13
N PHE A 76 5.52 11.76 -1.14
CA PHE A 76 4.89 11.88 0.18
C PHE A 76 5.39 13.12 0.90
N ARG A 77 4.46 13.92 1.42
CA ARG A 77 4.74 15.08 2.27
C ARG A 77 4.10 14.88 3.63
N PHE A 78 4.80 15.26 4.68
CA PHE A 78 4.22 15.34 6.01
C PHE A 78 3.38 16.62 6.07
N ASP A 79 2.13 16.48 6.52
CA ASP A 79 1.14 17.56 6.58
C ASP A 79 1.56 18.66 7.58
N ASP A 80 2.31 18.28 8.62
CA ASP A 80 2.85 19.23 9.58
C ASP A 80 4.24 18.80 10.07
N MET A 81 5.24 19.65 9.80
CA MET A 81 6.63 19.48 10.28
C MET A 81 6.96 20.44 11.44
N SER A 82 5.99 21.23 11.91
CA SER A 82 6.20 22.28 12.90
C SER A 82 6.48 21.77 14.33
N TYR A 83 6.27 20.47 14.58
CA TYR A 83 6.56 19.82 15.86
C TYR A 83 8.06 19.60 16.16
N LEU A 84 8.97 19.88 15.23
CA LEU A 84 10.42 19.74 15.47
C LEU A 84 11.01 20.76 16.46
N GLY A 85 10.20 21.69 16.99
CA GLY A 85 10.64 22.73 17.93
C GLY A 85 10.19 22.57 19.39
N VAL A 86 9.27 21.66 19.72
CA VAL A 86 8.67 21.57 21.06
C VAL A 86 8.32 20.13 21.43
N ALA A 87 9.32 19.33 21.76
CA ALA A 87 9.13 18.11 22.55
C ALA A 87 10.43 17.78 23.31
N GLN A 88 10.71 18.53 24.38
CA GLN A 88 11.41 17.93 25.51
C GLN A 88 10.42 16.96 26.14
N LEU A 89 10.55 15.68 25.81
CA LEU A 89 9.91 14.60 26.56
C LEU A 89 10.65 14.53 27.90
N GLY A 90 10.00 15.04 28.95
CA GLY A 90 10.41 14.86 30.34
C GLY A 90 10.06 13.48 30.86
#